data_AF-A0A4P6X9N3-F1
#
_entry.id   AF-A0A4P6X9N3-F1
#
_cell.length_a   1.000
_cell.length_b   1.000
_cell.length_c   1.000
_cell.angle_alpha   90.00
_cell.angle_beta   90.00
_cell.angle_gamma   90.00
#
_symmetry.space_group_name_H-M   'P 1'
#
loop_
_entity.id
_entity.type
_entity.pdbx_description
1 polymer ?
#
loop_
_entity_poly.entity_id
_entity_poly.type
_entity_poly.pdbx_seq_one_letter_code
_entity_poly.pdbx_strand_id
1 'polypeptide(L)'
;MAHPHNSLRWPAITARVTAGIFGAYAFTWGFAAAGVAALTGLGVAYHDAEMGVLMLAFLVFLGLFLWSFAAASIARVWAVLAGGAALLFTAAWAIQRAILS
;
A
#
# COMPACT_ATOMS: atom_id res chain seq x y z
N MET A 1 -19.31 -40.23 15.41
CA MET A 1 -19.47 -39.27 14.29
C MET A 1 -18.63 -38.05 14.61
N ALA A 2 -17.39 -37.99 14.10
CA ALA A 2 -16.51 -36.84 14.30
C ALA A 2 -16.74 -35.85 13.15
N HIS A 3 -17.24 -34.64 13.47
CA HIS A 3 -17.26 -33.53 12.52
C HIS A 3 -15.83 -32.94 12.47
N PRO A 4 -15.07 -33.07 11.36
CA PRO A 4 -13.80 -32.38 11.22
C PRO A 4 -14.08 -30.87 11.22
N HIS A 5 -13.53 -30.17 12.21
CA HIS A 5 -13.62 -28.73 12.32
C HIS A 5 -12.80 -28.13 11.17
N ASN A 6 -13.46 -27.29 10.37
CA ASN A 6 -12.96 -26.58 9.18
C ASN A 6 -11.78 -25.61 9.48
N SER A 7 -10.69 -26.08 10.09
CA SER A 7 -9.56 -25.26 10.54
C SER A 7 -8.66 -24.75 9.41
N LEU A 8 -8.85 -25.20 8.17
CA LEU A 8 -8.00 -24.80 7.04
C LEU A 8 -8.39 -23.48 6.35
N ARG A 9 -9.63 -22.97 6.52
CA ARG A 9 -10.10 -21.79 5.76
C ARG A 9 -9.88 -20.45 6.48
N TRP A 10 -9.86 -20.46 7.81
CA TRP A 10 -9.67 -19.26 8.62
C TRP A 10 -8.29 -18.59 8.45
N PRO A 11 -7.16 -19.33 8.37
CA PRO A 11 -5.85 -18.73 8.12
C PRO A 11 -5.78 -18.01 6.76
N ALA A 12 -6.44 -18.55 5.74
CA ALA A 12 -6.45 -17.95 4.41
C ALA A 12 -7.27 -16.66 4.35
N ILE A 13 -8.42 -16.62 5.03
CA ILE A 13 -9.27 -15.43 5.12
C ILE A 13 -8.57 -14.35 5.92
N THR A 14 -8.04 -14.68 7.11
CA THR A 14 -7.28 -13.73 7.95
C THR A 14 -6.10 -13.17 7.19
N ALA A 15 -5.29 -14.01 6.51
CA ALA A 15 -4.17 -13.55 5.70
C ALA A 15 -4.58 -12.52 4.63
N ARG A 16 -5.69 -12.75 3.92
CA ARG A 16 -6.22 -11.80 2.92
C ARG A 16 -6.73 -10.51 3.54
N VAL A 17 -7.43 -10.58 4.67
CA VAL A 17 -7.88 -9.38 5.39
C VAL A 17 -6.70 -8.57 5.89
N THR A 18 -5.68 -9.20 6.50
CA THR A 18 -4.46 -8.50 6.92
C THR A 18 -3.70 -7.92 5.72
N ALA A 19 -3.60 -8.63 4.61
CA ALA A 19 -2.93 -8.12 3.41
C ALA A 19 -3.70 -6.93 2.81
N GLY A 20 -5.03 -7.04 2.70
CA GLY A 20 -5.89 -5.98 2.19
C GLY A 20 -5.89 -4.74 3.07
N ILE A 21 -5.95 -4.90 4.40
CA ILE A 21 -5.96 -3.75 5.32
C ILE A 21 -4.54 -3.21 5.49
N PHE A 22 -3.64 -3.99 6.09
CA PHE A 22 -2.31 -3.49 6.46
C PHE A 22 -1.39 -3.34 5.25
N GLY A 23 -1.42 -4.28 4.32
CA GLY A 23 -0.57 -4.22 3.13
C GLY A 23 -0.97 -3.08 2.19
N ALA A 24 -2.26 -2.94 1.88
CA ALA A 24 -2.72 -1.83 1.04
C ALA A 24 -2.49 -0.49 1.73
N TYR A 25 -2.76 -0.39 3.04
CA TYR A 25 -2.52 0.83 3.81
C TYR A 25 -1.04 1.26 3.78
N ALA A 26 -0.12 0.33 4.09
CA ALA A 26 1.31 0.59 4.06
C ALA A 26 1.81 1.02 2.68
N PHE A 27 1.32 0.37 1.62
CA PHE A 27 1.63 0.77 0.24
C PHE A 27 1.13 2.18 -0.06
N THR A 28 -0.12 2.48 0.27
CA THR A 28 -0.70 3.80 -0.02
C THR A 28 -0.07 4.93 0.79
N TRP A 29 0.38 4.63 2.01
CA TRP A 29 1.15 5.58 2.79
C TRP A 29 2.49 5.90 2.12
N GLY A 30 3.21 4.87 1.67
CA GLY A 30 4.44 5.04 0.89
C GLY A 30 4.19 5.82 -0.41
N PHE A 31 3.10 5.52 -1.12
CA PHE A 31 2.71 6.23 -2.34
C PHE A 31 2.43 7.70 -2.07
N ALA A 32 1.68 8.00 -1.01
CA ALA A 32 1.38 9.37 -0.63
C ALA A 32 2.65 10.13 -0.25
N ALA A 33 3.49 9.55 0.60
CA ALA A 33 4.76 10.16 1.02
C ALA A 33 5.68 10.44 -0.17
N ALA A 34 5.86 9.47 -1.08
CA ALA A 34 6.69 9.62 -2.26
C ALA A 34 6.11 10.63 -3.25
N GLY A 35 4.79 10.58 -3.50
CA GLY A 35 4.10 11.48 -4.41
C GLY A 35 4.16 12.93 -3.94
N VAL A 36 3.88 13.17 -2.66
CA VAL A 36 3.95 14.52 -2.07
C VAL A 36 5.39 15.03 -2.10
N ALA A 37 6.38 14.24 -1.66
CA ALA A 37 7.78 14.64 -1.68
C ALA A 37 8.30 14.92 -3.11
N ALA A 38 7.87 14.14 -4.10
CA ALA A 38 8.24 14.38 -5.50
C ALA A 38 7.63 15.67 -6.05
N LEU A 39 6.33 15.91 -5.82
CA LEU A 39 5.65 17.11 -6.31
C LEU A 39 6.19 18.38 -5.63
N THR A 40 6.48 18.33 -4.33
CA THR A 40 7.07 19.46 -3.63
C THR A 40 8.50 19.72 -4.10
N GLY A 41 9.28 18.67 -4.35
CA GLY A 41 10.61 18.78 -4.98
C GLY A 41 10.58 19.39 -6.38
N LEU A 42 9.47 19.26 -7.11
CA LEU A 42 9.22 19.89 -8.41
C LEU A 42 8.68 21.34 -8.29
N GLY A 43 8.50 21.86 -7.08
CA GLY A 43 8.04 23.22 -6.82
C GLY A 43 6.53 23.39 -6.67
N VAL A 44 5.76 22.31 -6.61
CA VAL A 44 4.31 22.38 -6.30
C VAL A 44 4.11 22.72 -4.83
N ALA A 45 3.14 23.58 -4.53
CA ALA A 45 2.79 23.91 -3.15
C ALA A 45 2.40 22.64 -2.38
N TYR A 46 2.93 22.49 -1.16
CA TYR A 46 2.71 21.29 -0.34
C TYR A 46 1.23 20.96 -0.17
N HIS A 47 0.40 21.98 0.08
CA HIS A 47 -1.03 21.77 0.29
C HIS A 47 -1.74 21.21 -0.96
N ASP A 48 -1.43 21.73 -2.14
CA ASP A 48 -2.01 21.26 -3.40
C ASP A 48 -1.51 19.85 -3.75
N ALA A 49 -0.22 19.59 -3.51
CA ALA A 49 0.39 18.28 -3.70
C ALA A 49 -0.23 17.23 -2.76
N GLU A 50 -0.37 17.55 -1.47
CA GLU A 50 -0.99 16.68 -0.46
C GLU A 50 -2.43 16.33 -0.83
N MET A 51 -3.26 17.33 -1.14
CA MET A 51 -4.66 17.10 -1.51
C MET A 51 -4.77 16.23 -2.76
N GLY A 52 -4.05 16.56 -3.84
CA GLY A 52 -4.11 15.80 -5.09
C GLY A 52 -3.62 14.37 -4.93
N VAL A 53 -2.52 14.17 -4.20
CA VAL A 53 -1.95 12.84 -3.96
C VAL A 53 -2.84 12.01 -3.04
N LEU A 54 -3.46 12.60 -2.01
CA LEU A 54 -4.38 11.87 -1.12
C LEU A 54 -5.66 11.42 -1.84
N MET A 55 -6.19 12.22 -2.76
CA MET A 55 -7.30 11.80 -3.64
C MET A 55 -6.92 10.58 -4.47
N LEU A 56 -5.71 10.56 -5.04
CA LEU A 56 -5.20 9.40 -5.78
C LEU A 56 -4.92 8.21 -4.86
N ALA A 57 -4.35 8.44 -3.68
CA ALA A 57 -4.03 7.41 -2.69
C ALA A 57 -5.29 6.68 -2.22
N PHE A 58 -6.42 7.37 -2.09
CA PHE A 58 -7.70 6.74 -1.79
C PHE A 58 -8.12 5.73 -2.87
N LEU A 59 -8.00 6.10 -4.16
CA LEU A 59 -8.33 5.20 -5.27
C LEU A 59 -7.36 4.01 -5.34
N VAL A 60 -6.06 4.25 -5.11
CA VAL A 60 -5.05 3.19 -5.04
C VAL A 60 -5.34 2.24 -3.88
N PHE A 61 -5.72 2.76 -2.71
CA PHE A 61 -6.07 1.94 -1.55
C PHE A 61 -7.25 1.02 -1.88
N LEU A 62 -8.33 1.58 -2.42
CA LEU A 62 -9.51 0.83 -2.79
C LEU A 62 -9.20 -0.25 -3.84
N GLY A 63 -8.43 0.10 -4.88
CA GLY A 63 -8.01 -0.84 -5.91
C GLY A 63 -7.19 -2.00 -5.35
N LEU A 64 -6.19 -1.71 -4.51
CA LEU A 64 -5.34 -2.71 -3.87
C LEU A 64 -6.11 -3.57 -2.87
N PHE A 65 -7.02 -2.96 -2.11
CA PHE A 65 -7.89 -3.65 -1.18
C PHE A 65 -8.76 -4.67 -1.92
N LEU A 66 -9.47 -4.26 -2.97
CA LEU A 66 -10.30 -5.16 -3.78
C LEU A 66 -9.45 -6.25 -4.47
N TRP A 67 -8.28 -5.86 -4.99
CA TRP A 67 -7.35 -6.79 -5.61
C TRP A 67 -6.84 -7.87 -4.64
N SER A 68 -6.64 -7.55 -3.36
CA SER A 68 -6.21 -8.51 -2.35
C SER A 68 -7.18 -9.70 -2.17
N PHE A 69 -8.46 -9.49 -2.48
CA PHE A 69 -9.49 -10.53 -2.46
C PHE A 69 -9.69 -11.22 -3.82
N ALA A 70 -9.53 -10.48 -4.92
CA ALA A 70 -9.65 -11.01 -6.28
C ALA A 70 -8.45 -11.88 -6.71
N ALA A 71 -7.26 -11.62 -6.15
CA ALA A 71 -6.04 -12.32 -6.53
C ALA A 71 -6.09 -13.82 -6.18
N ALA A 72 -5.66 -14.66 -7.12
CA ALA A 72 -5.58 -16.10 -6.92
C ALA A 72 -4.49 -16.50 -5.90
N SER A 73 -3.41 -15.72 -5.79
CA SER A 73 -2.26 -16.03 -4.94
C SER A 73 -2.00 -14.92 -3.91
N ILE A 74 -2.11 -15.26 -2.63
CA ILE A 74 -1.81 -14.36 -1.50
C ILE A 74 -0.33 -13.98 -1.44
N ALA A 75 0.57 -14.85 -1.92
CA ALA A 75 2.00 -14.56 -1.98
C ALA A 75 2.30 -13.42 -2.96
N ARG A 76 1.61 -13.36 -4.11
CA ARG A 76 1.72 -12.24 -5.06
C ARG A 76 1.19 -10.94 -4.46
N VAL A 77 0.09 -11.01 -3.72
CA VAL A 77 -0.47 -9.85 -3.02
C VAL A 77 0.55 -9.27 -2.05
N TRP A 78 1.13 -10.11 -1.17
CA TRP A 78 2.18 -9.66 -0.25
C TRP A 78 3.42 -9.16 -0.97
N ALA A 79 3.88 -9.82 -2.04
CA ALA A 79 5.05 -9.38 -2.79
C ALA A 79 4.86 -7.98 -3.40
N VAL A 80 3.69 -7.70 -3.97
CA VAL A 80 3.38 -6.38 -4.55
C VAL A 80 3.18 -5.33 -3.46
N LEU A 81 2.42 -5.65 -2.41
CA LEU A 81 2.12 -4.69 -1.34
C LEU A 81 3.35 -4.37 -0.50
N ALA A 82 4.04 -5.38 0.03
CA ALA A 82 5.24 -5.18 0.84
C ALA A 82 6.41 -4.68 0.00
N GLY A 83 6.63 -5.26 -1.18
CA GLY A 83 7.70 -4.84 -2.09
C GLY A 83 7.48 -3.41 -2.61
N GLY A 84 6.25 -3.10 -3.01
CA GLY A 84 5.87 -1.76 -3.45
C GLY A 84 5.94 -0.72 -2.33
N ALA A 85 5.46 -1.05 -1.12
CA ALA A 85 5.60 -0.18 0.04
C ALA A 85 7.08 0.11 0.32
N ALA A 86 7.92 -0.92 0.41
CA ALA A 86 9.36 -0.76 0.65
C ALA A 86 10.01 0.14 -0.42
N LEU A 87 9.72 -0.09 -1.70
CA LEU A 87 10.22 0.75 -2.79
C LEU A 87 9.78 2.20 -2.65
N LEU A 88 8.49 2.44 -2.39
CA LEU A 88 7.95 3.79 -2.25
C LEU A 88 8.52 4.53 -1.03
N PHE A 89 8.70 3.84 0.10
CA PHE A 89 9.37 4.41 1.27
C PHE A 89 10.83 4.77 0.98
N THR A 90 11.56 3.88 0.30
CA THR A 90 12.96 4.17 -0.07
C THR A 90 13.06 5.34 -1.06
N ALA A 91 12.12 5.45 -2.00
CA ALA A 91 12.05 6.57 -2.93
C ALA A 91 11.73 7.88 -2.22
N ALA A 92 10.71 7.89 -1.35
CA ALA A 92 10.34 9.06 -0.55
C ALA A 92 11.52 9.55 0.30
N TRP A 93 12.21 8.62 0.97
CA TRP A 93 13.41 8.92 1.76
C TRP A 93 14.54 9.51 0.90
N ALA A 94 14.82 8.91 -0.26
CA ALA A 94 15.87 9.40 -1.16
C ALA A 94 15.56 10.82 -1.69
N ILE A 95 14.30 11.09 -2.04
CA ILE A 95 13.85 12.40 -2.50
C ILE A 95 13.99 13.43 -1.37
N GLN A 96 13.48 13.13 -0.17
CA GLN A 96 13.61 14.03 0.97
C GLN A 96 15.07 14.32 1.30
N ARG A 97 15.93 13.30 1.25
CA ARG A 97 17.37 13.49 1.46
C ARG A 97 18.00 14.41 0.43
N ALA A 98 17.62 14.31 -0.84
CA ALA A 98 18.13 15.16 -1.90
C ALA A 98 17.65 16.62 -1.81
N ILE A 99 16.45 16.85 -1.25
CA ILE A 99 15.92 18.20 -1.02
C ILE A 99 16.59 18.88 0.19
N LEU A 100 16.92 18.10 1.23
CA LEU A 100 17.48 18.61 2.48
C LEU A 100 19.02 18.71 2.48
N SER A 101 19.70 18.19 1.45
CA SER A 101 21.16 18.25 1.26
C SER A 101 21.58 19.48 0.49
#